data_AF-A0A936GEG4-F1
#
_entry.id   AF-A0A936GEG4-F1
#
_cell.length_a   1.000
_cell.length_b   1.000
_cell.length_c   1.000
_cell.angle_alpha   90.00
_cell.angle_beta   90.00
_cell.angle_gamma   90.00
#
_symmetry.space_group_name_H-M   'P 1'
#
loop_
_entity.id
_entity.type
_entity.pdbx_description
1 polymer ?
#
loop_
_entity_poly.entity_id
_entity_poly.type
_entity_poly.pdbx_seq_one_letter_code
_entity_poly.pdbx_strand_id
1 'polypeptide(L)'
;MVEVNLCQWKRGIYVGAVEYDESSQAYAMNIGVPIRDPKNQNVIGCYANTSIFPFSCRHLPMWKVGEAGGVTLIDKANHSLFI
;
A
#
# COMPACT_ATOMS: atom_id res chain seq x y z
N MET A 1 -9.89 1.20 15.23
CA MET A 1 -9.97 2.56 14.65
C MET A 1 -8.56 2.90 14.19
N VAL A 2 -8.27 2.75 12.89
CA VAL A 2 -6.94 3.08 12.34
C VAL A 2 -6.88 4.59 12.22
N GLU A 3 -5.97 5.21 12.99
CA GLU A 3 -5.76 6.65 12.96
C GLU A 3 -4.93 6.99 11.70
N VAL A 4 -5.63 7.19 10.59
CA VAL A 4 -5.01 7.47 9.30
C VAL A 4 -4.45 8.89 9.32
N ASN A 5 -3.12 9.03 9.31
CA ASN A 5 -2.44 10.32 9.33
C ASN A 5 -2.66 11.08 8.00
N LEU A 6 -3.72 11.89 7.95
CA LEU A 6 -4.20 12.65 6.78
C LEU A 6 -3.13 13.58 6.15
N CYS A 7 -2.06 13.91 6.86
CA CYS A 7 -1.00 14.79 6.35
C CYS A 7 -0.18 14.18 5.21
N GLN A 8 -0.01 12.86 5.16
CA GLN A 8 0.79 12.21 4.10
C GLN A 8 0.06 12.19 2.74
N TRP A 9 -1.26 12.29 2.76
CA TRP A 9 -2.13 12.03 1.61
C TRP A 9 -2.28 13.27 0.70
N LYS A 10 -1.91 14.46 1.19
CA LYS A 10 -2.08 15.74 0.46
C LYS A 10 -1.08 15.96 -0.67
N ARG A 11 0.05 15.23 -0.68
CA ARG A 11 1.16 15.52 -1.61
C ARG A 11 1.24 14.59 -2.82
N GLY A 12 0.59 13.44 -2.81
CA GLY A 12 0.64 12.48 -3.90
C GLY A 12 0.01 11.14 -3.53
N ILE A 13 0.19 10.14 -4.40
CA ILE A 13 -0.23 8.76 -4.09
C ILE A 13 0.56 8.29 -2.87
N TYR A 14 -0.16 7.71 -1.92
CA TYR A 14 0.37 7.15 -0.69
C TYR A 14 0.08 5.65 -0.64
N VAL A 15 1.07 4.87 -0.24
CA VAL A 15 0.92 3.45 0.07
C VAL A 15 1.27 3.29 1.55
N GLY A 16 0.28 2.86 2.34
CA GLY A 16 0.41 2.60 3.76
C GLY A 16 1.18 1.32 4.05
N ALA A 17 1.57 1.16 5.31
CA ALA A 17 2.15 -0.09 5.79
C ALA A 17 1.17 -1.25 5.62
N VAL A 18 1.72 -2.47 5.54
CA VAL A 18 0.91 -3.69 5.57
C VAL A 18 0.41 -3.89 7.00
N GLU A 19 -0.91 -3.95 7.14
CA GLU A 19 -1.60 -4.15 8.42
C GLU A 19 -2.56 -5.34 8.28
N TYR A 20 -2.82 -6.03 9.39
CA TYR A 20 -3.83 -7.08 9.40
C TYR A 20 -5.22 -6.43 9.47
N ASP A 21 -6.02 -6.62 8.41
CA ASP A 21 -7.41 -6.15 8.39
C ASP A 21 -8.33 -7.23 8.96
N GLU A 22 -8.88 -6.97 10.15
CA GLU A 22 -9.78 -7.88 10.85
C GLU A 22 -11.08 -8.14 10.06
N SER A 23 -11.54 -7.19 9.23
CA SER A 23 -12.77 -7.36 8.46
C SER A 23 -12.61 -8.37 7.33
N SER A 24 -11.46 -8.36 6.65
CA SER A 24 -11.15 -9.31 5.57
C SER A 24 -10.33 -10.52 6.03
N GLN A 25 -9.91 -10.55 7.30
CA GLN A 25 -9.05 -11.58 7.88
C GLN A 25 -7.75 -11.76 7.09
N ALA A 26 -7.23 -10.68 6.50
CA ALA A 26 -6.10 -10.71 5.59
C ALA A 26 -5.13 -9.55 5.83
N TYR A 27 -3.86 -9.76 5.48
CA TYR A 27 -2.90 -8.67 5.41
C TYR A 27 -3.20 -7.79 4.20
N ALA A 28 -3.42 -6.51 4.45
CA ALA A 28 -3.79 -5.53 3.45
C ALA A 28 -2.95 -4.26 3.60
N MET A 29 -2.91 -3.47 2.55
CA MET A 29 -2.29 -2.15 2.56
C MET A 29 -3.31 -1.11 2.10
N ASN A 30 -3.25 0.07 2.70
CA ASN A 30 -4.12 1.18 2.32
C ASN A 30 -3.44 2.00 1.22
N ILE A 31 -4.14 2.20 0.10
CA ILE A 31 -3.70 3.10 -0.97
C ILE A 31 -4.53 4.38 -0.88
N GLY A 32 -3.84 5.50 -0.73
CA GLY A 32 -4.42 6.83 -0.65
C GLY A 32 -4.16 7.64 -1.91
N VAL A 33 -5.22 8.18 -2.52
CA VAL A 33 -5.10 9.07 -3.69
C VAL A 33 -5.80 10.41 -3.38
N PRO A 34 -5.08 11.55 -3.42
CA PRO A 34 -5.69 12.86 -3.19
C PRO A 34 -6.67 13.19 -4.30
N ILE A 35 -7.87 13.59 -3.90
CA ILE A 35 -8.86 14.17 -4.81
C ILE A 35 -8.60 15.68 -4.83
N ARG A 36 -8.33 16.21 -6.02
CA ARG A 36 -8.02 17.63 -6.23
C ARG A 36 -9.18 18.32 -6.93
N ASP A 37 -9.49 19.55 -6.50
CA ASP A 37 -10.42 20.42 -7.23
C ASP A 37 -9.78 20.78 -8.59
N PRO A 38 -10.46 20.51 -9.72
CA PRO A 38 -9.91 20.80 -11.04
C PRO A 38 -9.64 22.29 -11.27
N LYS A 39 -10.32 23.20 -10.55
CA LYS A 39 -10.21 24.66 -10.76
C LYS A 39 -8.95 25.27 -10.15
N ASN A 40 -8.51 24.77 -8.99
CA ASN A 40 -7.42 25.39 -8.22
C ASN A 40 -6.35 24.38 -7.75
N GLN A 41 -6.49 23.09 -8.09
CA GLN A 41 -5.59 21.99 -7.72
C GLN A 41 -5.47 21.72 -6.22
N ASN A 42 -6.31 22.37 -5.40
CA ASN A 42 -6.34 22.15 -3.96
C ASN A 42 -6.91 20.76 -3.65
N VAL A 43 -6.32 20.11 -2.65
CA VAL A 43 -6.82 18.80 -2.18
C VAL A 43 -8.12 19.00 -1.42
N ILE A 44 -9.21 18.47 -1.96
CA ILE A 44 -10.56 18.56 -1.39
C ILE A 44 -10.97 17.31 -0.61
N GLY A 45 -10.18 16.25 -0.73
CA GLY A 45 -10.41 15.01 -0.01
C GLY A 45 -9.41 13.95 -0.41
N CYS A 46 -9.65 12.73 0.06
CA CYS A 46 -8.84 11.59 -0.33
C CYS A 46 -9.69 10.36 -0.57
N TYR A 47 -9.36 9.64 -1.64
CA TYR A 47 -9.85 8.30 -1.86
C TYR A 47 -8.90 7.33 -1.12
N ALA A 48 -9.45 6.58 -0.18
CA ALA A 48 -8.76 5.50 0.52
C ALA A 48 -9.37 4.18 0.07
N ASN A 49 -8.52 3.25 -0.37
CA ASN A 49 -8.94 1.88 -0.65
C ASN A 49 -8.01 0.91 0.06
N THR A 50 -8.59 -0.05 0.75
CA THR A 50 -7.89 -1.18 1.35
C THR A 50 -7.66 -2.22 0.27
N SER A 51 -6.42 -2.27 -0.23
CA SER A 51 -6.01 -3.29 -1.17
C SER A 51 -5.56 -4.51 -0.39
N ILE A 52 -6.39 -5.55 -0.40
CA ILE A 52 -5.98 -6.89 -0.01
C ILE A 52 -5.00 -7.34 -1.09
N PHE A 53 -3.70 -7.20 -0.79
CA PHE A 53 -2.56 -7.66 -1.57
C PHE A 53 -2.67 -7.39 -3.10
N PRO A 54 -1.97 -6.38 -3.65
CA PRO A 54 -2.11 -6.05 -5.06
C PRO A 54 -1.80 -7.28 -5.92
N PHE A 55 -2.73 -7.62 -6.81
CA PHE A 55 -2.71 -8.81 -7.68
C PHE A 55 -1.37 -9.00 -8.43
N SER A 56 -0.62 -7.91 -8.65
CA SER A 56 0.72 -7.90 -9.23
C SER A 56 1.77 -8.65 -8.40
N CYS A 57 1.65 -8.68 -7.06
CA CYS A 57 2.63 -9.35 -6.19
C CYS A 57 2.53 -10.89 -6.22
N ARG A 58 1.45 -11.47 -6.77
CA ARG A 58 1.36 -12.93 -7.01
C ARG A 58 2.46 -13.46 -7.92
N HIS A 59 3.12 -12.58 -8.69
CA HIS A 59 4.13 -12.96 -9.67
C HIS A 59 5.57 -12.88 -9.14
N LEU A 60 5.81 -12.16 -8.05
CA LEU A 60 7.13 -12.01 -7.43
C LEU A 60 7.72 -13.31 -6.85
N PRO A 61 6.95 -14.18 -6.17
CA PRO A 61 7.48 -15.47 -5.71
C PRO A 61 7.84 -16.43 -6.85
N MET A 62 7.45 -16.13 -8.09
CA MET A 62 7.87 -16.91 -9.26
C MET A 62 9.30 -16.58 -9.71
N TRP A 63 9.90 -15.50 -9.21
CA TRP A 63 11.26 -15.11 -9.54
C TRP A 63 12.22 -15.84 -8.61
N LYS A 64 12.74 -16.98 -9.09
CA LYS A 64 13.77 -17.74 -8.38
C LYS A 64 15.13 -17.11 -8.59
N VAL A 65 15.90 -16.97 -7.50
CA VAL A 65 17.33 -16.65 -7.54
C VAL A 65 18.10 -17.91 -7.17
N GLY A 66 18.69 -18.57 -8.17
CA GLY A 66 19.30 -19.89 -7.98
C GLY A 66 18.27 -20.99 -7.69
N GLU A 67 18.65 -22.00 -6.92
CA GLU A 67 17.78 -23.15 -6.63
C GLU A 67 16.84 -22.94 -5.43
N ALA A 68 17.18 -22.05 -4.50
CA ALA A 68 16.48 -21.86 -3.22
C ALA A 68 16.15 -20.41 -2.86
N GLY A 69 16.61 -19.41 -3.62
CA GLY A 69 16.38 -18.00 -3.31
C GLY A 69 15.06 -17.48 -3.87
N GLY A 70 14.40 -16.59 -3.12
CA GLY A 70 13.20 -15.87 -3.53
C GLY A 70 13.39 -14.35 -3.48
N VAL A 71 12.44 -13.61 -4.04
CA VAL A 71 12.41 -12.14 -4.03
C VAL A 71 11.40 -11.67 -2.99
N THR A 72 11.82 -10.75 -2.13
CA THR A 72 10.94 -10.06 -1.18
C THR A 72 10.89 -8.57 -1.49
N LEU A 73 9.74 -7.94 -1.22
CA LEU A 73 9.57 -6.50 -1.25
C LEU A 73 9.71 -5.97 0.17
N ILE A 74 10.55 -4.96 0.35
CA ILE A 74 10.82 -4.34 1.64
C ILE A 74 10.58 -2.83 1.51
N ASP A 75 9.95 -2.23 2.52
CA ASP A 75 9.80 -0.78 2.58
C ASP A 75 11.11 -0.08 3.04
N LYS A 76 11.11 1.25 2.98
CA LYS A 76 12.26 2.07 3.43
C LYS A 76 12.60 1.93 4.93
N ALA A 77 11.69 1.37 5.72
CA ALA A 77 11.85 1.13 7.15
C ALA A 77 12.26 -0.32 7.46
N ASN A 78 12.60 -1.10 6.43
CA ASN A 78 12.95 -2.52 6.49
C ASN A 78 11.80 -3.45 6.92
N HIS A 79 10.54 -3.04 6.75
CA HIS A 79 9.42 -3.96 6.91
C HIS A 79 9.20 -4.77 5.64
N SER A 80 9.03 -6.08 5.80
CA SER A 80 8.64 -6.94 4.70
C SER A 80 7.20 -6.65 4.29
N LEU A 81 7.01 -6.35 3.00
CA LEU A 81 5.72 -6.20 2.34
C LEU A 81 5.27 -7.52 1.70
N PHE A 82 6.17 -8.51 1.62
CA PHE A 82 5.98 -9.82 0.99
C PHE A 82 6.91 -10.88 1.60
N ILE A 83 6.38 -12.04 1.98
CA ILE A 83 7.15 -13.27 2.24
C ILE A 83 6.65 -14.35 1.28
#